data_AF-A0A9P9H0J0-F1
#
_entry.id   AF-A0A9P9H0J0-F1
#
_cell.length_a   1.000
_cell.length_b   1.000
_cell.length_c   1.000
_cell.angle_alpha   90.00
_cell.angle_beta   90.00
_cell.angle_gamma   90.00
#
_symmetry.space_group_name_H-M   'P 1'
#
loop_
_entity.id
_entity.type
_entity.pdbx_description
1 polymer ?
#
loop_
_entity_poly.entity_id
_entity_poly.type
_entity_poly.pdbx_seq_one_letter_code
_entity_poly.pdbx_strand_id
1 'polypeptide(L)'
;MSDCIGTASSRMWQDIIPRLSFEHDLVLNPMLALSALHLHSTSPNDAEIEISVRWYLDRALSNHRQALSTEKHVSEQLWLSAILLAHIHWLLVHQTCSDKTYELPLRGFDMFEGVTSLFFQGGVSLQQLGYDWVWNGTLPQVSFNDELLARAETSLRKIENELLQLIEAFNVSAMDAKVITIYLSAKDYILRCFRAFYSNTSAQSLRPCVGFMFLKCHAGYRELLERHDPLALAMMARSLVLLHKIDHVWWLNGVGEYETIRRDIQGIRTLLPASLSWTMEWPCTLLEGDLLSEDL
;
A
#
# COMPACT_ATOMS: atom_id res chain seq x y z
N MET A 1 24.22 9.77 1.16
CA MET A 1 23.92 8.92 2.34
C MET A 1 22.41 8.63 2.37
N SER A 2 21.88 8.08 1.27
CA SER A 2 20.43 8.04 0.97
C SER A 2 19.88 6.62 0.73
N ASP A 3 20.72 5.59 0.79
CA ASP A 3 20.37 4.19 0.46
C ASP A 3 20.04 3.31 1.68
N CYS A 4 20.06 3.88 2.89
CA CYS A 4 19.90 3.10 4.13
C CYS A 4 18.49 2.51 4.28
N ILE A 5 17.45 3.18 3.77
CA ILE A 5 16.06 2.71 3.87
C ILE A 5 15.83 1.50 2.94
N GLY A 6 16.40 1.55 1.74
CA GLY A 6 16.28 0.46 0.77
C GLY A 6 17.07 -0.79 1.16
N THR A 7 18.28 -0.61 1.66
CA THR A 7 19.11 -1.72 2.14
C THR A 7 18.49 -2.44 3.35
N ALA A 8 17.84 -1.72 4.27
CA ALA A 8 17.14 -2.29 5.43
C ALA A 8 15.94 -3.16 5.04
N SER A 9 15.09 -2.68 4.13
CA SER A 9 13.95 -3.46 3.61
C SER A 9 14.43 -4.70 2.83
N SER A 10 15.47 -4.58 1.99
CA SER A 10 16.03 -5.73 1.25
C SER A 10 16.60 -6.80 2.19
N ARG A 11 17.32 -6.38 3.24
CA ARG A 11 17.90 -7.28 4.24
C ARG A 11 16.85 -8.06 5.03
N MET A 12 15.73 -7.42 5.40
CA MET A 12 14.63 -8.09 6.09
C MET A 12 14.10 -9.28 5.28
N TRP A 13 13.79 -9.06 4.01
CA TRP A 13 13.18 -10.06 3.13
C TRP A 13 14.17 -11.14 2.65
N GLN A 14 15.43 -10.77 2.40
CA GLN A 14 16.41 -11.68 1.79
C GLN A 14 17.27 -12.46 2.79
N ASP A 15 17.43 -11.98 4.01
CA ASP A 15 18.31 -12.60 5.02
C ASP A 15 17.55 -12.95 6.31
N ILE A 16 16.93 -11.96 6.94
CA ILE A 16 16.36 -12.13 8.29
C ILE A 16 15.18 -13.10 8.29
N ILE A 17 14.15 -12.84 7.47
CA ILE A 17 12.94 -13.67 7.42
C ILE A 17 13.28 -15.13 7.09
N PRO A 18 14.08 -15.43 6.03
CA PRO A 18 14.50 -16.80 5.74
C PRO A 18 15.26 -17.45 6.89
N ARG A 19 16.23 -16.75 7.51
CA ARG A 19 17.01 -17.31 8.62
C ARG A 19 16.11 -17.66 9.81
N LEU A 20 15.25 -16.75 10.25
CA LEU A 20 14.33 -16.98 11.36
C LEU A 20 13.29 -18.05 11.05
N SER A 21 12.92 -18.23 9.77
CA SER A 21 11.99 -19.29 9.35
C SER A 21 12.54 -20.70 9.61
N PHE A 22 13.86 -20.90 9.56
CA PHE A 22 14.46 -22.20 9.90
C PHE A 22 14.47 -22.49 11.41
N GLU A 23 14.28 -21.46 12.24
CA GLU A 23 14.34 -21.56 13.70
C GLU A 23 12.94 -21.57 14.34
N HIS A 24 11.96 -20.92 13.71
CA HIS A 24 10.65 -20.69 14.32
C HIS A 24 9.47 -20.88 13.35
N ASP A 25 8.58 -21.81 13.71
CA ASP A 25 7.30 -22.06 13.03
C ASP A 25 6.41 -20.81 12.90
N LEU A 26 6.57 -19.85 13.81
CA LEU A 26 5.83 -18.58 13.81
C LEU A 26 6.12 -17.73 12.56
N VAL A 27 7.35 -17.82 12.02
CA VAL A 27 7.77 -17.14 10.79
C VAL A 27 7.73 -18.09 9.59
N LEU A 28 8.03 -19.37 9.79
CA LEU A 28 8.02 -20.38 8.73
C LEU A 28 6.67 -20.53 8.05
N ASN A 29 5.61 -20.76 8.81
CA ASN A 29 4.29 -21.02 8.24
C ASN A 29 3.78 -19.84 7.39
N PRO A 30 3.82 -18.57 7.82
CA PRO A 30 3.41 -17.48 6.96
C PRO A 30 4.37 -17.26 5.77
N MET A 31 5.68 -17.53 5.90
CA MET A 31 6.60 -17.47 4.75
C MET A 31 6.23 -18.52 3.68
N LEU A 32 5.92 -19.74 4.09
CA LEU A 32 5.48 -20.82 3.20
C LEU A 32 4.10 -20.53 2.61
N ALA A 33 3.17 -19.97 3.39
CA ALA A 33 1.86 -19.56 2.89
C ALA A 33 1.99 -18.47 1.81
N LEU A 34 2.83 -17.45 2.03
CA LEU A 34 3.08 -16.40 1.04
C LEU A 34 3.76 -16.96 -0.22
N SER A 35 4.71 -17.89 -0.06
CA SER A 35 5.38 -18.56 -1.17
C SER A 35 4.41 -19.43 -2.00
N ALA A 36 3.55 -20.20 -1.33
CA ALA A 36 2.50 -20.98 -1.98
C ALA A 36 1.50 -20.07 -2.70
N LEU A 37 1.16 -18.91 -2.12
CA LEU A 37 0.27 -17.93 -2.74
C LEU A 37 0.89 -17.32 -4.01
N HIS A 38 2.21 -17.07 -4.00
CA HIS A 38 2.95 -16.66 -5.19
C HIS A 38 2.89 -17.72 -6.29
N LEU A 39 3.14 -18.99 -5.95
CA LEU A 39 3.04 -20.08 -6.92
C LEU A 39 1.61 -20.24 -7.45
N HIS A 40 0.60 -20.08 -6.60
CA HIS A 40 -0.80 -20.10 -7.01
C HIS A 40 -1.12 -18.98 -8.00
N SER A 41 -0.52 -17.79 -7.82
CA SER A 41 -0.76 -16.65 -8.72
C SER A 41 -0.26 -16.88 -10.15
N THR A 42 0.71 -17.76 -10.34
CA THR A 42 1.25 -18.13 -11.66
C THR A 42 0.73 -19.48 -12.17
N SER A 43 0.23 -20.33 -11.27
CA SER A 43 -0.28 -21.68 -11.58
C SER A 43 -1.63 -21.93 -10.86
N PRO A 44 -2.71 -21.21 -11.20
CA PRO A 44 -3.96 -21.21 -10.43
C PRO A 44 -4.75 -22.52 -10.51
N ASN A 45 -4.42 -23.42 -11.46
CA ASN A 45 -5.13 -24.68 -11.66
C ASN A 45 -4.51 -25.87 -10.90
N ASP A 46 -3.51 -25.62 -10.05
CA ASP A 46 -2.84 -26.66 -9.28
C ASP A 46 -3.48 -26.81 -7.88
N ALA A 47 -4.26 -27.88 -7.72
CA ALA A 47 -4.95 -28.18 -6.48
C ALA A 47 -3.99 -28.43 -5.29
N GLU A 48 -2.78 -28.93 -5.52
CA GLU A 48 -1.82 -29.16 -4.43
C GLU A 48 -1.30 -27.83 -3.87
N ILE A 49 -1.11 -26.84 -4.75
CA ILE A 49 -0.71 -25.49 -4.33
C ILE A 49 -1.84 -24.82 -3.56
N GLU A 50 -3.09 -24.93 -4.00
CA GLU A 50 -4.25 -24.40 -3.28
C GLU A 50 -4.37 -24.99 -1.87
N ILE A 51 -4.22 -26.31 -1.75
CA ILE A 51 -4.19 -27.02 -0.45
C ILE A 51 -3.03 -26.50 0.40
N SER A 52 -1.85 -26.30 -0.19
CA SER A 52 -0.67 -25.79 0.51
C SER A 52 -0.87 -24.37 1.05
N VAL A 53 -1.47 -23.47 0.26
CA VAL A 53 -1.83 -22.11 0.72
C VAL A 53 -2.68 -22.18 1.97
N ARG A 54 -3.77 -22.96 1.94
CA ARG A 54 -4.69 -23.11 3.08
C ARG A 54 -3.99 -23.73 4.29
N TRP A 55 -3.25 -24.81 4.08
CA TRP A 55 -2.55 -25.54 5.14
C TRP A 55 -1.57 -24.65 5.91
N TYR A 56 -0.69 -23.94 5.21
CA TYR A 56 0.29 -23.08 5.86
C TYR A 56 -0.34 -21.82 6.45
N LEU A 57 -1.38 -21.26 5.81
CA LEU A 57 -2.09 -20.10 6.34
C LEU A 57 -2.83 -20.43 7.65
N ASP A 58 -3.51 -21.58 7.73
CA ASP A 58 -4.20 -22.02 8.95
C ASP A 58 -3.23 -22.19 10.12
N ARG A 59 -2.08 -22.82 9.87
CA ARG A 59 -1.02 -22.96 10.88
C ARG A 59 -0.42 -21.61 11.27
N ALA A 60 -0.18 -20.73 10.30
CA ALA A 60 0.32 -19.37 10.55
C ALA A 60 -0.63 -18.58 11.46
N LEU A 61 -1.93 -18.59 11.16
CA LEU A 61 -2.94 -17.90 11.96
C LEU A 61 -3.06 -18.51 13.37
N SER A 62 -3.04 -19.84 13.49
CA SER A 62 -3.07 -20.52 14.79
C SER A 62 -1.87 -20.15 15.65
N ASN A 63 -0.66 -20.25 15.10
CA ASN A 63 0.58 -19.93 15.81
C ASN A 63 0.64 -18.44 16.18
N HIS A 64 0.26 -17.55 15.26
CA HIS A 64 0.24 -16.11 15.50
C HIS A 64 -0.73 -15.73 16.62
N ARG A 65 -1.95 -16.27 16.60
CA ARG A 65 -2.94 -16.05 17.66
C ARG A 65 -2.47 -16.58 19.00
N GLN A 66 -1.84 -17.75 19.03
CA GLN A 66 -1.27 -18.30 20.25
C GLN A 66 -0.17 -17.38 20.79
N ALA A 67 0.78 -16.96 19.95
CA ALA A 67 1.87 -16.06 20.33
C ALA A 67 1.34 -14.74 20.91
N LEU A 68 0.34 -14.11 20.27
CA LEU A 68 -0.34 -12.91 20.80
C LEU A 68 -0.93 -13.11 22.20
N SER A 69 -1.39 -14.32 22.53
CA SER A 69 -2.00 -14.62 23.84
C SER A 69 -0.99 -15.00 24.93
N THR A 70 0.16 -15.56 24.54
CA THR A 70 1.13 -16.11 25.49
C THR A 70 2.34 -15.22 25.72
N GLU A 71 2.75 -14.45 24.72
CA GLU A 71 3.93 -13.59 24.82
C GLU A 71 3.63 -12.35 25.66
N LYS A 72 4.50 -12.06 26.64
CA LYS A 72 4.39 -10.86 27.47
C LYS A 72 4.88 -9.58 26.77
N HIS A 73 5.74 -9.75 25.78
CA HIS A 73 6.35 -8.68 24.98
C HIS A 73 6.35 -9.12 23.52
N VAL A 74 6.20 -8.16 22.61
CA VAL A 74 6.22 -8.46 21.18
C VAL A 74 7.63 -8.88 20.75
N SER A 75 7.78 -10.15 20.39
CA SER A 75 9.01 -10.67 19.80
C SER A 75 9.21 -10.21 18.35
N GLU A 76 10.46 -10.26 17.88
CA GLU A 76 10.80 -10.01 16.47
C GLU A 76 10.04 -10.98 15.54
N GLN A 77 9.96 -12.26 15.93
CA GLN A 77 9.27 -13.31 15.19
C GLN A 77 7.77 -13.04 15.08
N LEU A 78 7.13 -12.62 16.18
CA LEU A 78 5.71 -12.26 16.18
C LEU A 78 5.44 -11.08 15.26
N TRP A 79 6.29 -10.05 15.30
CA TRP A 79 6.14 -8.88 14.45
C TRP A 79 6.38 -9.19 12.95
N LEU A 80 7.43 -9.95 12.62
CA LEU A 80 7.69 -10.39 11.24
C LEU A 80 6.57 -11.32 10.73
N SER A 81 6.02 -12.18 11.59
CA SER A 81 4.85 -13.00 11.30
C SER A 81 3.63 -12.11 10.96
N ALA A 82 3.40 -11.03 11.72
CA ALA A 82 2.35 -10.06 11.42
C ALA A 82 2.54 -9.40 10.05
N ILE A 83 3.78 -9.00 9.71
CA ILE A 83 4.10 -8.42 8.39
C ILE A 83 3.72 -9.39 7.28
N LEU A 84 4.16 -10.66 7.36
CA LEU A 84 3.86 -11.65 6.34
C LEU A 84 2.35 -11.91 6.22
N LEU A 85 1.65 -12.06 7.35
CA LEU A 85 0.20 -12.24 7.37
C LEU A 85 -0.56 -11.05 6.78
N ALA A 86 -0.10 -9.82 7.02
CA ALA A 86 -0.72 -8.62 6.44
C ALA A 86 -0.60 -8.62 4.90
N HIS A 87 0.56 -9.02 4.36
CA HIS A 87 0.75 -9.14 2.91
C HIS A 87 -0.07 -10.28 2.29
N ILE A 88 -0.14 -11.43 2.95
CA ILE A 88 -1.00 -12.55 2.51
C ILE A 88 -2.46 -12.09 2.46
N HIS A 89 -2.94 -11.47 3.55
CA HIS A 89 -4.31 -10.99 3.62
C HIS A 89 -4.60 -9.89 2.60
N TRP A 90 -3.64 -8.98 2.38
CA TRP A 90 -3.71 -7.96 1.33
C TRP A 90 -3.93 -8.60 -0.04
N LEU A 91 -3.19 -9.64 -0.40
CA LEU A 91 -3.40 -10.31 -1.69
C LEU A 91 -4.74 -11.07 -1.73
N LEU A 92 -5.10 -11.77 -0.66
CA LEU A 92 -6.35 -12.56 -0.61
C LEU A 92 -7.62 -11.70 -0.69
N VAL A 93 -7.64 -10.49 -0.11
CA VAL A 93 -8.80 -9.60 -0.23
C VAL A 93 -9.01 -9.11 -1.67
N HIS A 94 -7.96 -9.12 -2.50
CA HIS A 94 -8.04 -8.79 -3.93
C HIS A 94 -8.30 -10.00 -4.82
N GLN A 95 -8.42 -11.22 -4.28
CA GLN A 95 -8.66 -12.40 -5.10
C GLN A 95 -9.93 -12.22 -5.96
N THR A 96 -9.79 -12.41 -7.26
CA THR A 96 -10.90 -12.31 -8.21
C THR A 96 -12.00 -13.33 -7.88
N CYS A 97 -13.21 -12.84 -7.70
CA CYS A 97 -14.40 -13.65 -7.47
C CYS A 97 -15.53 -13.09 -8.34
N SER A 98 -16.06 -13.91 -9.26
CA SER A 98 -17.03 -13.48 -10.28
C SER A 98 -18.33 -12.91 -9.71
N ASP A 99 -18.67 -13.30 -8.48
CA ASP A 99 -20.01 -13.07 -7.92
C ASP A 99 -20.03 -11.95 -6.86
N LYS A 100 -18.91 -11.25 -6.66
CA LYS A 100 -18.79 -10.23 -5.61
C LYS A 100 -18.76 -8.83 -6.19
N THR A 101 -19.66 -7.98 -5.69
CA THR A 101 -19.56 -6.52 -5.85
C THR A 101 -18.24 -6.05 -5.25
N TYR A 102 -17.58 -5.11 -5.93
CA TYR A 102 -16.35 -4.54 -5.42
C TYR A 102 -16.61 -3.80 -4.09
N GLU A 103 -15.74 -4.05 -3.13
CA GLU A 103 -15.62 -3.28 -1.89
C GLU A 103 -14.16 -2.83 -1.78
N LEU A 104 -13.95 -1.60 -1.30
CA LEU A 104 -12.60 -1.11 -1.03
C LEU A 104 -11.94 -2.03 0.02
N PRO A 105 -10.66 -2.43 -0.13
CA PRO A 105 -9.99 -3.43 0.71
C PRO A 105 -9.61 -2.91 2.11
N LEU A 106 -10.55 -2.28 2.81
CA LEU A 106 -10.39 -1.67 4.14
C LEU A 106 -9.90 -2.68 5.20
N ARG A 107 -10.27 -3.96 5.09
CA ARG A 107 -9.74 -5.00 5.99
C ARG A 107 -8.27 -5.28 5.78
N GLY A 108 -7.76 -5.09 4.55
CA GLY A 108 -6.33 -5.12 4.29
C GLY A 108 -5.63 -3.98 5.04
N PHE A 109 -6.27 -2.82 5.13
CA PHE A 109 -5.77 -1.67 5.86
C PHE A 109 -5.64 -1.94 7.36
N ASP A 110 -6.64 -2.59 7.96
CA ASP A 110 -6.63 -3.01 9.37
C ASP A 110 -5.41 -3.89 9.71
N MET A 111 -5.05 -4.82 8.83
CA MET A 111 -3.92 -5.71 9.08
C MET A 111 -2.60 -4.95 9.20
N PHE A 112 -2.39 -3.95 8.34
CA PHE A 112 -1.19 -3.11 8.42
C PHE A 112 -1.22 -2.14 9.61
N GLU A 113 -2.39 -1.70 10.06
CA GLU A 113 -2.53 -0.98 11.34
C GLU A 113 -2.19 -1.88 12.53
N GLY A 114 -2.56 -3.17 12.49
CA GLY A 114 -2.15 -4.17 13.46
C GLY A 114 -0.63 -4.35 13.52
N VAL A 115 0.04 -4.43 12.36
CA VAL A 115 1.51 -4.44 12.27
C VAL A 115 2.13 -3.19 12.88
N THR A 116 1.51 -2.03 12.66
CA THR A 116 1.91 -0.74 13.25
C THR A 116 1.82 -0.78 14.77
N SER A 117 0.69 -1.26 15.29
CA SER A 117 0.45 -1.37 16.72
C SER A 117 1.46 -2.31 17.39
N LEU A 118 1.72 -3.46 16.80
CA LEU A 118 2.72 -4.42 17.31
C LEU A 118 4.13 -3.85 17.30
N PHE A 119 4.50 -3.10 16.26
CA PHE A 119 5.80 -2.43 16.22
C PHE A 119 6.00 -1.48 17.41
N PHE A 120 5.01 -0.61 17.66
CA PHE A 120 5.08 0.34 18.78
C PHE A 120 5.05 -0.35 20.15
N GLN A 121 4.33 -1.48 20.28
CA GLN A 121 4.34 -2.29 21.49
C GLN A 121 5.69 -3.00 21.72
N GLY A 122 6.35 -3.47 20.65
CA GLY A 122 7.72 -4.01 20.71
C GLY A 122 8.76 -2.94 21.03
N GLY A 123 8.48 -1.68 20.66
CA GLY A 123 9.18 -0.49 21.11
C GLY A 123 10.69 -0.56 20.94
N VAL A 124 11.41 -0.23 22.01
CA VAL A 124 12.89 -0.16 22.02
C VAL A 124 13.53 -1.50 21.64
N SER A 125 12.90 -2.64 21.93
CA SER A 125 13.45 -3.96 21.61
C SER A 125 13.60 -4.16 20.10
N LEU A 126 12.58 -3.81 19.32
CA LEU A 126 12.65 -3.92 17.85
C LEU A 126 13.61 -2.88 17.26
N GLN A 127 13.65 -1.67 17.82
CA GLN A 127 14.59 -0.63 17.41
C GLN A 127 16.06 -1.04 17.64
N GLN A 128 16.36 -1.69 18.77
CA GLN A 128 17.70 -2.19 19.07
C GLN A 128 18.16 -3.29 18.10
N LEU A 129 17.22 -4.02 17.49
CA LEU A 129 17.50 -5.00 16.43
C LEU A 129 17.75 -4.35 15.06
N GLY A 130 17.67 -3.02 14.98
CA GLY A 130 17.87 -2.26 13.75
C GLY A 130 16.59 -2.14 12.89
N TYR A 131 15.42 -2.47 13.45
CA TYR A 131 14.16 -2.11 12.82
C TYR A 131 13.80 -0.68 13.17
N ASP A 132 13.96 0.20 12.19
CA ASP A 132 13.14 1.38 12.18
C ASP A 132 11.71 0.97 11.81
N TRP A 133 10.72 1.76 12.26
CA TRP A 133 9.36 1.56 11.79
C TRP A 133 9.44 1.51 10.26
N VAL A 134 9.02 0.38 9.67
CA VAL A 134 9.31 0.02 8.26
C VAL A 134 8.86 1.12 7.31
N TRP A 135 7.95 1.97 7.78
CA TRP A 135 7.34 3.08 7.08
C TRP A 135 7.78 4.48 7.55
N ASN A 136 8.80 4.61 8.41
CA ASN A 136 9.42 5.88 8.84
C ASN A 136 10.29 6.54 7.75
N GLY A 137 10.23 6.02 6.52
CA GLY A 137 10.32 6.88 5.37
C GLY A 137 9.24 7.96 5.50
N THR A 138 9.57 9.04 6.21
CA THR A 138 9.21 10.37 5.74
C THR A 138 9.48 10.30 4.24
N LEU A 139 8.50 10.68 3.40
CA LEU A 139 8.78 10.87 1.97
C LEU A 139 10.17 11.49 1.92
N PRO A 140 11.17 10.87 1.24
CA PRO A 140 12.54 11.36 1.28
C PRO A 140 12.44 12.86 1.12
N GLN A 141 13.17 13.60 1.96
CA GLN A 141 13.05 15.05 2.08
C GLN A 141 13.45 15.69 0.74
N VAL A 142 12.59 15.54 -0.25
CA VAL A 142 12.62 16.16 -1.55
C VAL A 142 12.18 17.55 -1.20
N SER A 143 13.18 18.41 -1.09
CA SER A 143 12.92 19.81 -0.81
C SER A 143 11.97 20.30 -1.90
N PHE A 144 10.96 21.08 -1.51
CA PHE A 144 10.19 21.86 -2.49
C PHE A 144 11.11 22.77 -3.32
N ASN A 145 12.36 22.99 -2.87
CA ASN A 145 13.38 23.77 -3.56
C ASN A 145 14.36 22.94 -4.40
N ASP A 146 14.30 21.60 -4.39
CA ASP A 146 15.14 20.81 -5.30
C ASP A 146 14.66 21.05 -6.73
N GLU A 147 15.54 21.58 -7.59
CA GLU A 147 15.20 21.90 -8.97
C GLU A 147 14.85 20.61 -9.74
N LEU A 148 13.58 20.51 -10.15
CA LEU A 148 13.15 19.48 -11.09
C LEU A 148 13.58 19.86 -12.50
N LEU A 149 13.84 18.84 -13.33
CA LEU A 149 13.96 19.05 -14.77
C LEU A 149 12.68 19.71 -15.30
N ALA A 150 12.80 20.61 -16.28
CA ALA A 150 11.66 21.37 -16.78
C ALA A 150 10.46 20.50 -17.24
N ARG A 151 10.73 19.30 -17.77
CA ARG A 151 9.69 18.31 -18.15
C ARG A 151 8.97 17.75 -16.93
N ALA A 152 9.73 17.31 -15.92
CA ALA A 152 9.21 16.81 -14.64
C ALA A 152 8.36 17.88 -13.93
N GLU A 153 8.83 19.12 -13.92
CA GLU A 153 8.09 20.27 -13.39
C GLU A 153 6.77 20.50 -14.14
N THR A 154 6.79 20.40 -15.47
CA THR A 154 5.58 20.54 -16.30
C THR A 154 4.56 19.43 -15.99
N SER A 155 5.02 18.18 -15.87
CA SER A 155 4.14 17.05 -15.53
C SER A 155 3.57 17.16 -14.12
N LEU A 156 4.39 17.56 -13.14
CA LEU A 156 3.93 17.79 -11.77
C LEU A 156 2.85 18.88 -11.70
N ARG A 157 3.02 19.99 -12.43
CA ARG A 157 2.01 21.06 -12.52
C ARG A 157 0.70 20.59 -13.13
N LYS A 158 0.73 19.67 -14.10
CA LYS A 158 -0.50 19.06 -14.64
C LYS A 158 -1.27 18.31 -13.55
N ILE A 159 -0.56 17.52 -12.73
CA ILE A 159 -1.16 16.79 -11.60
C ILE A 159 -1.69 17.76 -10.53
N GLU A 160 -0.94 18.83 -10.24
CA GLU A 160 -1.38 19.87 -9.30
C GLU A 160 -2.67 20.54 -9.79
N ASN A 161 -2.73 20.96 -11.05
CA ASN A 161 -3.93 21.56 -11.63
C ASN A 161 -5.12 20.59 -11.62
N GLU A 162 -4.89 19.31 -11.90
CA GLU A 162 -5.92 18.29 -11.88
C GLU A 162 -6.50 18.10 -10.46
N LEU A 163 -5.63 17.99 -9.45
CA LEU A 163 -6.05 17.92 -8.05
C LEU A 163 -6.76 19.20 -7.58
N LEU A 164 -6.33 20.38 -8.04
CA LEU A 164 -7.01 21.65 -7.75
C LEU A 164 -8.42 21.68 -8.34
N GLN A 165 -8.59 21.22 -9.58
CA GLN A 165 -9.90 21.12 -10.23
C GLN A 165 -10.85 20.21 -9.45
N LEU A 166 -10.37 19.07 -8.92
CA LEU A 166 -11.18 18.24 -8.02
C LEU A 166 -11.63 19.01 -6.77
N ILE A 167 -10.68 19.64 -6.07
CA ILE A 167 -10.96 20.37 -4.83
C ILE A 167 -11.98 21.49 -5.06
N GLU A 168 -11.88 22.19 -6.19
CA GLU A 168 -12.82 23.24 -6.59
C GLU A 168 -14.19 22.66 -6.99
N ALA A 169 -14.22 21.60 -7.79
CA ALA A 169 -15.46 20.97 -8.26
C ALA A 169 -16.31 20.39 -7.12
N PHE A 170 -15.67 19.88 -6.07
CA PHE A 170 -16.34 19.42 -4.86
C PHE A 170 -16.62 20.54 -3.85
N ASN A 171 -16.25 21.78 -4.17
CA ASN A 171 -16.44 22.96 -3.33
C ASN A 171 -15.90 22.78 -1.90
N VAL A 172 -14.70 22.21 -1.79
CA VAL A 172 -14.09 21.87 -0.49
C VAL A 172 -13.97 23.10 0.41
N SER A 173 -13.70 24.28 -0.16
CA SER A 173 -13.58 25.54 0.60
C SER A 173 -14.85 25.95 1.36
N ALA A 174 -16.01 25.41 0.99
CA ALA A 174 -17.28 25.66 1.68
C ALA A 174 -17.62 24.61 2.76
N MET A 175 -16.77 23.60 2.94
CA MET A 175 -16.97 22.53 3.93
C MET A 175 -16.52 22.96 5.34
N ASP A 176 -16.81 22.11 6.32
CA ASP A 176 -16.30 22.30 7.68
C ASP A 176 -14.77 22.31 7.72
N ALA A 177 -14.18 23.16 8.58
CA ALA A 177 -12.74 23.33 8.70
C ALA A 177 -11.97 22.02 8.93
N LYS A 178 -12.57 21.07 9.67
CA LYS A 178 -11.98 19.73 9.88
C LYS A 178 -11.90 18.93 8.58
N VAL A 179 -12.96 18.97 7.76
CA VAL A 179 -13.03 18.26 6.48
C VAL A 179 -12.09 18.90 5.46
N ILE A 180 -12.04 20.24 5.42
CA ILE A 180 -11.06 20.99 4.61
C ILE A 180 -9.64 20.51 4.93
N THR A 181 -9.29 20.43 6.21
CA THR A 181 -7.96 20.00 6.65
C THR A 181 -7.63 18.58 6.17
N ILE A 182 -8.59 17.66 6.22
CA ILE A 182 -8.40 16.28 5.76
C ILE A 182 -8.10 16.25 4.25
N TYR A 183 -8.90 16.94 3.42
CA TYR A 183 -8.69 16.94 1.97
C TYR A 183 -7.41 17.64 1.54
N LEU A 184 -7.10 18.79 2.13
CA LEU A 184 -5.84 19.49 1.82
C LEU A 184 -4.64 18.64 2.23
N SER A 185 -4.69 17.97 3.38
CA SER A 185 -3.63 17.05 3.80
C SER A 185 -3.46 15.87 2.83
N ALA A 186 -4.56 15.27 2.36
CA ALA A 186 -4.52 14.20 1.36
C ALA A 186 -3.96 14.69 0.01
N LYS A 187 -4.35 15.90 -0.43
CA LYS A 187 -3.87 16.53 -1.67
C LYS A 187 -2.36 16.73 -1.59
N ASP A 188 -1.89 17.35 -0.52
CA ASP A 188 -0.48 17.63 -0.29
C ASP A 188 0.33 16.34 -0.14
N TYR A 189 -0.27 15.28 0.41
CA TYR A 189 0.37 13.96 0.47
C TYR A 189 0.58 13.35 -0.92
N ILE A 190 -0.46 13.34 -1.76
CA ILE A 190 -0.40 12.83 -3.14
C ILE A 190 0.63 13.62 -3.95
N LEU A 191 0.59 14.96 -3.88
CA LEU A 191 1.54 15.82 -4.60
C LEU A 191 2.99 15.58 -4.18
N ARG A 192 3.24 15.39 -2.89
CA ARG A 192 4.59 15.04 -2.42
C ARG A 192 5.05 13.67 -2.95
N CYS A 193 4.16 12.69 -3.07
CA CYS A 193 4.50 11.40 -3.67
C CYS A 193 4.86 11.54 -5.15
N PHE A 194 4.07 12.29 -5.94
CA PHE A 194 4.39 12.56 -7.34
C PHE A 194 5.67 13.36 -7.51
N ARG A 195 5.89 14.40 -6.69
CA ARG A 195 7.13 15.16 -6.69
C ARG A 195 8.33 14.24 -6.46
N ALA A 196 8.26 13.37 -5.45
CA ALA A 196 9.33 12.44 -5.14
C ALA A 196 9.59 11.42 -6.27
N PHE A 197 8.54 10.97 -6.95
CA PHE A 197 8.65 10.17 -8.18
C PHE A 197 9.41 10.93 -9.28
N TYR A 198 9.04 12.17 -9.58
CA TYR A 198 9.71 12.99 -10.59
C TYR A 198 11.13 13.44 -10.20
N SER A 199 11.44 13.49 -8.90
CA SER A 199 12.80 13.67 -8.39
C SER A 199 13.67 12.41 -8.48
N ASN A 200 13.19 11.35 -9.15
CA ASN A 200 13.90 10.08 -9.33
C ASN A 200 14.24 9.40 -7.98
N THR A 201 13.36 9.55 -6.99
CA THR A 201 13.47 8.79 -5.74
C THR A 201 13.38 7.30 -6.04
N SER A 202 14.19 6.49 -5.35
CA SER A 202 14.15 5.03 -5.53
C SER A 202 12.75 4.46 -5.32
N ALA A 203 12.34 3.56 -6.23
CA ALA A 203 11.05 2.86 -6.17
C ALA A 203 10.82 2.22 -4.79
N GLN A 204 11.87 1.67 -4.19
CA GLN A 204 11.81 1.06 -2.87
C GLN A 204 11.37 2.01 -1.74
N SER A 205 11.75 3.29 -1.83
CA SER A 205 11.35 4.30 -0.84
C SER A 205 9.92 4.81 -1.12
N LEU A 206 9.53 4.89 -2.39
CA LEU A 206 8.22 5.41 -2.80
C LEU A 206 7.08 4.42 -2.59
N ARG A 207 7.27 3.14 -2.92
CA ARG A 207 6.24 2.09 -2.81
C ARG A 207 5.46 2.15 -1.50
N PRO A 208 6.10 2.18 -0.32
CA PRO A 208 5.34 2.23 0.93
C PRO A 208 4.72 3.59 1.25
N CYS A 209 5.21 4.67 0.66
CA CYS A 209 4.55 5.97 0.80
C CYS A 209 3.23 5.98 0.02
N VAL A 210 3.24 5.44 -1.20
CA VAL A 210 2.07 5.42 -2.08
C VAL A 210 1.10 4.31 -1.69
N GLY A 211 1.59 3.08 -1.52
CA GLY A 211 0.78 1.89 -1.22
C GLY A 211 0.13 1.89 0.17
N PHE A 212 0.70 2.64 1.12
CA PHE A 212 0.15 2.80 2.47
C PHE A 212 -0.30 4.23 2.75
N MET A 213 -0.69 4.99 1.72
CA MET A 213 -1.21 6.35 1.86
C MET A 213 -2.29 6.45 2.94
N PHE A 214 -3.21 5.48 3.01
CA PHE A 214 -4.30 5.45 3.98
C PHE A 214 -3.83 5.43 5.45
N LEU A 215 -2.65 4.87 5.75
CA LEU A 215 -2.05 4.91 7.09
C LEU A 215 -1.24 6.19 7.34
N LYS A 216 -0.61 6.71 6.28
CA LYS A 216 0.40 7.77 6.39
C LYS A 216 -0.14 9.18 6.26
N CYS A 217 -1.31 9.35 5.65
CA CYS A 217 -1.96 10.65 5.51
C CYS A 217 -2.66 11.06 6.82
N HIS A 218 -3.58 12.02 6.73
CA HIS A 218 -4.38 12.44 7.87
C HIS A 218 -5.33 11.33 8.34
N ALA A 219 -5.40 11.04 9.64
CA ALA A 219 -6.22 9.95 10.20
C ALA A 219 -7.69 9.98 9.75
N GLY A 220 -8.29 11.18 9.68
CA GLY A 220 -9.66 11.36 9.18
C GLY A 220 -9.90 11.02 7.71
N TYR A 221 -8.86 10.84 6.88
CA TYR A 221 -9.02 10.43 5.48
C TYR A 221 -9.54 9.01 5.37
N ARG A 222 -9.13 8.14 6.29
CA ARG A 222 -9.63 6.76 6.37
C ARG A 222 -11.14 6.73 6.62
N GLU A 223 -11.63 7.57 7.54
CA GLU A 223 -13.07 7.67 7.83
C GLU A 223 -13.88 8.08 6.57
N LEU A 224 -13.31 8.93 5.71
CA LEU A 224 -13.93 9.30 4.43
C LEU A 224 -14.00 8.11 3.47
N LEU A 225 -12.92 7.32 3.37
CA LEU A 225 -12.90 6.11 2.54
C LEU A 225 -13.91 5.06 3.02
N GLU A 226 -14.00 4.84 4.33
CA GLU A 226 -14.97 3.91 4.94
C GLU A 226 -16.42 4.29 4.59
N ARG A 227 -16.70 5.59 4.51
CA ARG A 227 -18.01 6.13 4.13
C ARG A 227 -18.23 6.21 2.63
N HIS A 228 -17.31 5.71 1.83
CA HIS A 228 -17.35 5.78 0.37
C HIS A 228 -17.48 7.22 -0.14
N ASP A 229 -16.80 8.15 0.52
CA ASP A 229 -16.78 9.55 0.09
C ASP A 229 -16.22 9.66 -1.34
N PRO A 230 -16.96 10.27 -2.29
CA PRO A 230 -16.55 10.29 -3.68
C PRO A 230 -15.20 10.99 -3.95
N LEU A 231 -14.91 12.09 -3.26
CA LEU A 231 -13.66 12.82 -3.46
C LEU A 231 -12.47 12.03 -2.87
N ALA A 232 -12.65 11.45 -1.68
CA ALA A 232 -11.62 10.60 -1.08
C ALA A 232 -11.30 9.38 -1.95
N LEU A 233 -12.33 8.73 -2.51
CA LEU A 233 -12.16 7.62 -3.45
C LEU A 233 -11.41 8.06 -4.73
N ALA A 234 -11.78 9.19 -5.32
CA ALA A 234 -11.10 9.75 -6.48
C ALA A 234 -9.62 10.09 -6.20
N MET A 235 -9.32 10.65 -5.01
CA MET A 235 -7.96 10.93 -4.58
C MET A 235 -7.15 9.65 -4.33
N MET A 236 -7.76 8.61 -3.77
CA MET A 236 -7.13 7.30 -3.62
C MET A 236 -6.74 6.70 -4.98
N ALA A 237 -7.62 6.78 -5.99
CA ALA A 237 -7.32 6.29 -7.33
C ALA A 237 -6.08 6.97 -7.95
N ARG A 238 -5.85 8.25 -7.69
CA ARG A 238 -4.65 8.98 -8.16
C ARG A 238 -3.37 8.49 -7.49
N SER A 239 -3.44 8.13 -6.21
CA SER A 239 -2.32 7.46 -5.51
C SER A 239 -2.05 6.08 -6.10
N LEU A 240 -3.09 5.28 -6.33
CA LEU A 240 -2.95 3.93 -6.91
C LEU A 240 -2.34 3.95 -8.32
N VAL A 241 -2.68 4.95 -9.13
CA VAL A 241 -2.05 5.14 -10.45
C VAL A 241 -0.56 5.43 -10.34
N LEU A 242 -0.13 6.22 -9.36
CA LEU A 242 1.29 6.41 -9.12
C LEU A 242 1.95 5.09 -8.73
N LEU A 243 1.29 4.26 -7.90
CA LEU A 243 1.80 2.94 -7.54
C LEU A 243 1.95 2.03 -8.76
N HIS A 244 1.07 2.15 -9.76
CA HIS A 244 1.17 1.43 -11.03
C HIS A 244 2.43 1.81 -11.84
N LYS A 245 2.92 3.04 -11.70
CA LYS A 245 4.11 3.55 -12.41
C LYS A 245 5.42 3.27 -11.67
N ILE A 246 5.36 2.92 -10.39
CA ILE A 246 6.53 2.49 -9.63
C ILE A 246 6.79 1.01 -9.92
N ASP A 247 8.07 0.62 -10.06
CA ASP A 247 8.49 -0.77 -10.31
C ASP A 247 7.71 -1.80 -9.48
N HIS A 248 7.15 -2.79 -10.18
CA HIS A 248 6.29 -3.84 -9.64
C HIS A 248 6.98 -4.65 -8.53
N VAL A 249 6.25 -4.89 -7.43
CA VAL A 249 6.61 -5.90 -6.43
C VAL A 249 5.39 -6.78 -6.14
N TRP A 250 5.55 -8.08 -6.33
CA TRP A 250 4.44 -9.02 -6.27
C TRP A 250 3.64 -8.96 -4.96
N TRP A 251 4.30 -8.82 -3.81
CA TRP A 251 3.64 -8.81 -2.50
C TRP A 251 2.73 -7.59 -2.24
N LEU A 252 2.82 -6.53 -3.06
CA LEU A 252 1.96 -5.35 -2.98
C LEU A 252 1.02 -5.23 -4.18
N ASN A 253 1.55 -5.46 -5.37
CA ASN A 253 0.84 -5.29 -6.64
C ASN A 253 0.02 -6.53 -7.02
N GLY A 254 0.42 -7.71 -6.54
CA GLY A 254 -0.11 -8.99 -7.00
C GLY A 254 0.09 -9.24 -8.49
N VAL A 255 -0.39 -10.39 -8.96
CA VAL A 255 -0.53 -10.75 -10.38
C VAL A 255 -1.70 -11.74 -10.53
N GLY A 256 -2.19 -11.89 -11.76
CA GLY A 256 -3.26 -12.84 -12.08
C GLY A 256 -4.52 -12.54 -11.26
N GLU A 257 -5.02 -13.56 -10.55
CA GLU A 257 -6.21 -13.46 -9.70
C GLU A 257 -6.04 -12.53 -8.49
N TYR A 258 -4.81 -12.17 -8.13
CA TYR A 258 -4.51 -11.32 -6.96
C TYR A 258 -4.06 -9.90 -7.34
N GLU A 259 -4.20 -9.50 -8.61
CA GLU A 259 -3.83 -8.15 -9.06
C GLU A 259 -4.63 -7.07 -8.28
N THR A 260 -3.91 -6.11 -7.71
CA THR A 260 -4.50 -5.16 -6.75
C THR A 260 -4.84 -3.81 -7.38
N ILE A 261 -3.96 -3.25 -8.20
CA ILE A 261 -4.03 -1.84 -8.60
C ILE A 261 -5.13 -1.60 -9.62
N ARG A 262 -5.15 -2.37 -10.71
CA ARG A 262 -6.19 -2.23 -11.74
C ARG A 262 -7.54 -2.63 -11.16
N ARG A 263 -7.59 -3.68 -10.34
CA ARG A 263 -8.78 -4.06 -9.60
C ARG A 263 -9.34 -2.91 -8.77
N ASP A 264 -8.52 -2.24 -7.96
CA ASP A 264 -8.97 -1.17 -7.08
C ASP A 264 -9.40 0.08 -7.87
N ILE A 265 -8.65 0.48 -8.90
CA ILE A 265 -9.02 1.64 -9.73
C ILE A 265 -10.35 1.38 -10.45
N GLN A 266 -10.52 0.20 -11.05
CA GLN A 266 -11.76 -0.17 -11.72
C GLN A 266 -12.92 -0.31 -10.72
N GLY A 267 -12.65 -0.89 -9.56
CA GLY A 267 -13.60 -1.02 -8.47
C GLY A 267 -14.09 0.33 -7.96
N ILE A 268 -13.18 1.26 -7.67
CA ILE A 268 -13.50 2.64 -7.28
C ILE A 268 -14.39 3.31 -8.33
N ARG A 269 -14.10 3.12 -9.63
CA ARG A 269 -14.95 3.65 -10.70
C ARG A 269 -16.38 3.10 -10.65
N THR A 270 -16.59 1.86 -10.21
CA THR A 270 -17.94 1.28 -10.04
C THR A 270 -18.66 1.78 -8.79
N LEU A 271 -17.94 2.25 -7.77
CA LEU A 271 -18.52 2.81 -6.54
C LEU A 271 -19.04 4.24 -6.73
N LEU A 272 -18.48 4.97 -7.69
CA LEU A 272 -18.84 6.37 -7.93
C LEU A 272 -20.13 6.49 -8.76
N PRO A 273 -21.00 7.46 -8.43
CA PRO A 273 -22.21 7.71 -9.22
C PRO A 273 -21.84 8.22 -10.62
N ALA A 274 -22.71 7.98 -11.60
CA ALA A 274 -22.47 8.37 -12.99
C ALA A 274 -22.19 9.87 -13.19
N SER A 275 -22.74 10.74 -12.34
CA SER A 275 -22.46 12.18 -12.35
C SER A 275 -21.01 12.55 -11.99
N LEU A 276 -20.30 11.64 -11.32
CA LEU A 276 -18.91 11.82 -10.87
C LEU A 276 -17.94 10.92 -11.64
N SER A 277 -18.36 10.27 -12.72
CA SER A 277 -17.49 9.39 -13.52
C SER A 277 -16.27 10.12 -14.07
N TRP A 278 -16.41 11.41 -14.37
CA TRP A 278 -15.33 12.27 -14.87
C TRP A 278 -14.11 12.30 -13.93
N THR A 279 -14.34 12.16 -12.62
CA THR A 279 -13.26 12.14 -11.62
C THR A 279 -12.32 10.95 -11.77
N MET A 280 -12.75 9.91 -12.48
CA MET A 280 -11.98 8.69 -12.75
C MET A 280 -11.39 8.62 -14.16
N GLU A 281 -11.69 9.57 -15.04
CA GLU A 281 -11.15 9.58 -16.41
C GLU A 281 -9.62 9.63 -16.39
N TRP A 282 -9.05 10.63 -15.68
CA TRP A 282 -7.60 10.79 -15.56
C TRP A 282 -6.88 9.54 -15.03
N PRO A 283 -7.26 8.95 -13.88
CA PRO A 283 -6.57 7.76 -13.40
C PRO A 283 -6.76 6.53 -14.31
N CYS A 284 -7.92 6.37 -14.97
CA CYS A 284 -8.13 5.28 -15.91
C CYS A 284 -7.26 5.40 -17.16
N THR A 285 -7.16 6.59 -17.75
CA THR A 285 -6.31 6.83 -18.93
C THR A 285 -4.83 6.51 -18.63
N LEU A 286 -4.34 6.89 -17.45
CA LEU A 286 -2.96 6.59 -17.06
C LEU A 286 -2.68 5.11 -16.79
N LEU A 287 -3.69 4.38 -16.36
CA LEU A 287 -3.64 2.93 -16.14
C LEU A 287 -3.64 2.12 -17.46
N GLU A 288 -4.23 2.68 -18.51
CA GLU A 288 -4.27 2.09 -19.86
C GLU A 288 -3.00 2.37 -20.67
N GLY A 289 -2.17 3.33 -20.24
CA GLY A 289 -0.83 3.56 -20.77
C GLY A 289 -0.66 4.85 -21.58
N ASP A 290 -1.65 5.74 -21.61
CA ASP A 290 -1.67 6.78 -22.65
C ASP A 290 -0.85 8.05 -22.39
N LEU A 291 -0.32 8.32 -21.18
CA LEU A 291 0.22 9.67 -20.90
C LEU A 291 1.47 9.78 -20.00
N LEU A 292 2.12 8.69 -19.61
CA LEU A 292 3.39 8.78 -18.85
C LEU A 292 4.53 7.88 -19.37
N SER A 293 4.24 6.94 -20.27
CA SER A 293 5.24 6.02 -20.85
C SER A 293 6.02 6.60 -22.03
N GLU A 294 5.54 7.68 -22.66
CA GLU A 294 6.34 8.44 -23.64
C GLU A 294 7.16 9.57 -22.97
N ASP A 295 7.08 9.70 -21.64
CA ASP A 295 7.56 10.86 -20.89
C ASP A 295 8.77 10.66 -19.97
N LEU A 296 9.44 9.50 -20.04
CA LEU A 296 10.77 9.26 -19.46
C LEU A 296 11.86 9.24 -20.53
#